data_AF-A0A2V7VF08-F1
#
_entry.id   AF-A0A2V7VF08-F1
#
_cell.length_a   1.000
_cell.length_b   1.000
_cell.length_c   1.000
_cell.angle_alpha   90.00
_cell.angle_beta   90.00
_cell.angle_gamma   90.00
#
_symmetry.space_group_name_H-M   'P 1'
#
loop_
_entity.id
_entity.type
_entity.pdbx_description
1 polymer ?
#
loop_
_entity_poly.entity_id
_entity_poly.type
_entity_poly.pdbx_seq_one_letter_code
_entity_poly.pdbx_strand_id
1 'polypeptide(L)'
;MALPATHPASFRRYLKARIVDRVHPGAFHFIEGDRPDPPAEARRVGGLIRMVEIDAAFVGIGENGHLAFNDPPADFETEEPYLVVRL
;
A
#
# COMPACT_ATOMS: atom_id res chain seq x y z
N MET A 1 15.27 -2.42 -5.29
CA MET A 1 15.42 -3.65 -4.49
C MET A 1 14.36 -3.63 -3.40
N ALA A 2 13.60 -4.70 -3.21
CA ALA A 2 12.53 -4.73 -2.21
C ALA A 2 13.09 -4.66 -0.77
N LEU A 3 12.36 -3.98 0.13
CA LEU A 3 12.77 -3.83 1.53
C LEU A 3 12.05 -4.87 2.42
N PRO A 4 12.81 -5.70 3.17
CA PRO A 4 12.23 -6.59 4.17
C PRO A 4 11.37 -5.86 5.20
N ALA A 5 10.43 -6.56 5.82
CA ALA A 5 9.56 -5.99 6.84
C ALA A 5 10.33 -5.42 8.04
N THR A 6 11.54 -5.91 8.30
CA THR A 6 12.43 -5.49 9.40
C THR A 6 13.37 -4.34 9.03
N HIS A 7 13.46 -3.98 7.74
CA HIS A 7 14.38 -2.92 7.31
C HIS A 7 13.99 -1.56 7.91
N PRO A 8 14.94 -0.71 8.34
CA PRO A 8 14.63 0.58 8.98
C PRO A 8 13.72 1.50 8.16
N ALA A 9 13.91 1.52 6.84
CA ALA A 9 13.12 2.30 5.88
C ALA A 9 11.86 1.59 5.36
N SER A 10 11.46 0.45 5.95
CA SER A 10 10.27 -0.29 5.53
C SER A 10 8.99 0.41 6.01
N PHE A 11 8.03 0.63 5.10
CA PHE A 11 6.71 1.13 5.50
C PHE A 11 5.99 0.16 6.44
N ARG A 12 6.15 -1.16 6.25
CA ARG A 12 5.58 -2.16 7.16
C ARG A 12 6.12 -1.97 8.58
N ARG A 13 7.44 -1.81 8.73
CA ARG A 13 8.05 -1.51 10.03
C ARG A 13 7.51 -0.21 10.62
N TYR A 14 7.44 0.84 9.81
CA TYR A 14 6.98 2.16 10.22
C TYR A 14 5.55 2.11 10.78
N LEU A 15 4.61 1.53 10.02
CA LEU A 15 3.20 1.41 10.38
C LEU A 15 2.98 0.46 11.56
N LYS A 16 3.71 -0.66 11.60
CA LYS A 16 3.68 -1.59 12.73
C LYS A 16 4.03 -0.87 14.04
N ALA A 17 5.18 -0.20 14.08
CA ALA A 17 5.67 0.43 15.31
C ALA A 17 4.87 1.67 15.75
N ARG A 18 4.27 2.40 14.81
CA ARG A 18 3.57 3.67 15.11
C ARG A 18 2.06 3.55 15.23
N ILE A 19 1.46 2.53 14.61
CA ILE A 19 0.01 2.35 14.60
C ILE A 19 -0.34 1.00 15.23
N VAL A 20 0.01 -0.11 14.56
CA VAL A 20 -0.49 -1.44 14.95
C VAL A 20 -0.17 -1.80 16.39
N ASP A 21 1.08 -1.62 16.80
CA ASP A 21 1.56 -1.97 18.14
C ASP A 21 1.10 -0.97 19.22
N ARG A 22 0.49 0.14 18.83
CA ARG A 22 -0.04 1.15 19.76
C ARG A 22 -1.55 1.03 19.92
N VAL A 23 -2.27 0.84 18.82
CA VAL A 23 -3.75 0.90 18.79
C VAL A 23 -4.42 -0.46 18.72
N HIS A 24 -3.68 -1.52 18.39
CA HIS A 24 -4.17 -2.91 18.37
C HIS A 24 -5.47 -3.09 17.57
N PRO A 25 -5.48 -2.73 16.26
CA PRO A 25 -6.69 -2.82 15.45
C PRO A 25 -7.14 -4.27 15.29
N GLY A 26 -8.45 -4.50 15.14
CA GLY A 26 -9.00 -5.85 14.92
C GLY A 26 -8.48 -6.53 13.66
N ALA A 27 -8.15 -5.75 12.63
CA ALA A 27 -7.44 -6.21 11.44
C ALA A 27 -6.47 -5.13 10.94
N PHE A 28 -5.34 -5.55 10.39
CA PHE A 28 -4.41 -4.68 9.68
C PHE A 28 -3.81 -5.42 8.48
N HIS A 29 -3.98 -4.86 7.29
CA HIS A 29 -3.54 -5.48 6.04
C HIS A 29 -2.29 -4.78 5.51
N PHE A 30 -1.11 -5.37 5.77
CA PHE A 30 0.14 -4.89 5.18
C PHE A 30 0.26 -5.28 3.71
N ILE A 31 0.93 -4.43 2.92
CA ILE A 31 1.41 -4.75 1.58
C ILE A 31 2.79 -5.42 1.72
N GLU A 32 2.90 -6.66 1.28
CA GLU A 32 4.12 -7.47 1.31
C GLU A 32 4.97 -7.26 0.05
N GLY A 33 5.56 -6.05 -0.06
CA GLY A 33 6.34 -5.65 -1.23
C GLY A 33 7.68 -6.39 -1.44
N ASP A 34 8.04 -7.33 -0.56
CA ASP A 34 9.20 -8.22 -0.68
C ASP A 34 8.82 -9.65 -1.09
N ARG A 35 7.56 -9.91 -1.43
CA ARG A 35 7.18 -11.19 -2.05
C ARG A 35 7.83 -11.33 -3.42
N PRO A 36 8.21 -12.57 -3.81
CA PRO A 36 8.83 -12.82 -5.11
C PRO A 36 7.88 -12.60 -6.31
N ASP A 37 6.58 -12.60 -6.09
CA ASP A 37 5.55 -12.39 -7.12
C ASP A 37 4.70 -11.14 -6.78
N PRO A 38 5.12 -9.94 -7.21
CA PRO A 38 4.35 -8.71 -7.00
C PRO A 38 2.94 -8.75 -7.60
N PRO A 39 2.70 -9.32 -8.81
CA PRO A 39 1.33 -9.54 -9.30
C PRO A 39 0.45 -10.35 -8.36
N ALA A 40 0.95 -11.42 -7.73
CA ALA A 40 0.18 -12.18 -6.74
C ALA A 40 -0.16 -11.34 -5.50
N GLU A 41 0.77 -10.51 -5.05
CA GLU A 41 0.51 -9.59 -3.93
C GLU A 41 -0.54 -8.55 -4.30
N ALA A 42 -0.41 -7.92 -5.47
CA ALA A 42 -1.38 -6.95 -5.99
C ALA A 42 -2.79 -7.56 -6.06
N ARG A 43 -2.93 -8.81 -6.54
CA ARG A 43 -4.21 -9.55 -6.52
C ARG A 43 -4.72 -9.78 -5.10
N ARG A 44 -3.85 -10.15 -4.16
CA ARG A 44 -4.24 -10.40 -2.75
C ARG A 44 -4.78 -9.14 -2.09
N VAL A 45 -4.04 -8.03 -2.15
CA VAL A 45 -4.47 -6.77 -1.53
C VAL A 45 -5.62 -6.12 -2.29
N GLY A 46 -5.64 -6.24 -3.62
CA GLY A 46 -6.76 -5.82 -4.46
C GLY A 46 -8.05 -6.58 -4.13
N GLY A 47 -7.97 -7.88 -3.89
CA GLY A 47 -9.10 -8.68 -3.42
C GLY A 47 -9.62 -8.23 -2.06
N LEU A 48 -8.73 -7.95 -1.10
CA LEU A 48 -9.11 -7.47 0.23
C LEU A 48 -9.87 -6.14 0.17
N ILE A 49 -9.36 -5.17 -0.58
CA ILE A 49 -9.97 -3.84 -0.63
C ILE A 49 -11.28 -3.83 -1.44
N ARG A 50 -11.43 -4.69 -2.45
CA ARG A 50 -12.68 -4.82 -3.21
C ARG A 50 -13.83 -5.46 -2.43
N MET A 51 -13.53 -6.17 -1.33
CA MET A 51 -14.56 -6.81 -0.49
C MET A 51 -15.20 -5.85 0.51
N VAL A 52 -14.71 -4.61 0.61
CA VAL A 52 -15.18 -3.65 1.62
C VAL A 52 -15.42 -2.30 0.97
N GLU A 53 -16.37 -1.54 1.50
CA GLU A 53 -16.49 -0.13 1.21
C GLU A 53 -15.51 0.65 2.10
N ILE A 54 -14.82 1.66 1.54
CA ILE A 54 -13.85 2.47 2.29
C ILE A 54 -14.57 3.67 2.87
N ASP A 55 -14.80 3.67 4.19
CA ASP A 55 -15.46 4.78 4.89
C ASP A 55 -14.60 6.05 4.96
N ALA A 56 -13.28 5.88 5.09
CA ALA A 56 -12.34 7.00 5.23
C ALA A 56 -10.93 6.61 4.77
N ALA A 57 -10.21 7.58 4.19
CA ALA A 57 -8.81 7.46 3.82
C ALA A 57 -7.99 8.62 4.41
N PHE A 58 -6.89 8.29 5.09
CA PHE A 58 -5.91 9.25 5.59
C PHE A 58 -4.72 9.27 4.64
N VAL A 59 -4.57 10.35 3.88
CA VAL A 59 -3.60 10.43 2.78
C VAL A 59 -2.74 11.69 2.87
N GLY A 60 -1.54 11.61 2.31
CA GLY A 60 -0.65 12.75 2.08
C GLY A 60 -0.52 13.03 0.58
N ILE A 61 -0.27 14.30 0.24
CA ILE A 61 -0.04 14.75 -1.14
C ILE A 61 1.43 15.15 -1.27
N GLY A 62 2.12 14.60 -2.27
CA GLY A 62 3.50 14.95 -2.58
C GLY A 62 3.64 16.34 -3.20
N GLU A 63 4.85 16.91 -3.18
CA GLU A 63 5.13 18.24 -3.76
C GLU A 63 4.75 18.33 -5.25
N ASN A 64 4.95 17.25 -6.01
CA ASN A 64 4.55 17.14 -7.41
C ASN A 64 3.07 16.78 -7.60
N GLY A 65 2.27 16.73 -6.53
CA GLY A 65 0.85 16.38 -6.58
C GLY A 65 0.54 14.88 -6.60
N HIS A 66 1.52 14.00 -6.38
CA HIS A 66 1.26 12.56 -6.32
C HIS A 66 0.43 12.18 -5.09
N LEU A 67 -0.39 11.14 -5.25
CA LEU A 67 -1.08 10.45 -4.16
C LEU A 67 -0.48 9.06 -4.00
N ALA A 68 0.07 8.73 -2.82
CA ALA A 68 0.83 7.50 -2.63
C ALA A 68 1.95 7.33 -3.68
N PHE A 69 1.90 6.29 -4.52
CA PHE A 69 2.86 6.09 -5.62
C PHE A 69 2.26 6.40 -7.01
N ASN A 70 1.16 7.15 -7.07
CA ASN A 70 0.55 7.60 -8.31
C ASN A 70 1.14 8.95 -8.71
N ASP A 71 2.33 8.92 -9.30
CA ASP A 71 2.99 10.10 -9.85
C ASP A 71 2.25 10.63 -11.11
N PRO A 72 2.23 11.95 -11.36
CA PRO A 72 1.70 12.49 -12.60
C PRO A 72 2.54 12.09 -13.84
N PRO A 73 1.90 11.80 -14.98
CA PRO A 73 0.46 11.64 -15.16
C PRO A 73 -0.05 10.31 -14.56
N ALA A 74 -1.06 10.40 -13.70
CA ALA A 74 -1.74 9.23 -13.15
C ALA A 74 -2.88 8.78 -14.06
N ASP A 75 -3.19 7.48 -14.05
CA ASP A 75 -4.36 6.93 -14.72
C ASP A 75 -5.59 7.07 -13.82
N PHE A 76 -6.51 7.96 -14.19
CA PHE A 76 -7.76 8.21 -13.46
C PHE A 76 -8.91 7.30 -13.91
N GLU A 77 -8.73 6.55 -14.99
CA GLU A 77 -9.75 5.67 -15.56
C GLU A 77 -9.59 4.22 -15.06
N THR A 78 -8.48 3.91 -14.37
CA THR A 78 -8.25 2.57 -13.84
C THR A 78 -9.21 2.24 -12.69
N GLU A 79 -9.84 1.07 -12.78
CA GLU A 79 -10.64 0.50 -11.70
C GLU A 79 -9.87 -0.54 -10.87
N GLU A 80 -8.58 -0.73 -11.16
CA GLU A 80 -7.71 -1.66 -10.44
C GLU A 80 -7.06 -0.97 -9.22
N PRO A 81 -7.30 -1.44 -7.97
CA PRO A 81 -6.76 -0.80 -6.78
C PRO A 81 -5.23 -0.82 -6.68
N TYR A 82 -4.58 -1.77 -7.37
CA TYR A 82 -3.13 -1.94 -7.36
C TYR A 82 -2.63 -2.29 -8.76
N LEU A 83 -1.64 -1.54 -9.24
CA LEU A 83 -1.00 -1.73 -10.53
C LEU A 83 0.43 -2.23 -10.34
N VAL A 84 0.82 -3.25 -11.11
CA VAL A 84 2.23 -3.64 -11.24
C VAL A 84 2.81 -2.89 -12.42
N VAL A 85 3.68 -1.92 -12.13
CA VAL A 85 4.33 -1.08 -13.15
C VAL A 85 5.76 -1.53 -13.40
N ARG A 86 6.27 -1.30 -14.62
CA ARG A 86 7.69 -1.40 -14.93
C ARG A 86 8.26 0.01 -14.97
N LEU A 87 9.33 0.23 -14.21
CA LEU A 87 10.12 1.46 -14.20
C LEU A 87 11.23 1.38 -15.25
#